data_AF-A0A0C2CZT7-F1
#
_entry.id   AF-A0A0C2CZT7-F1
#
_cell.length_a   1.000
_cell.length_b   1.000
_cell.length_c   1.000
_cell.angle_alpha   90.00
_cell.angle_beta   90.00
_cell.angle_gamma   90.00
#
_symmetry.space_group_name_H-M   'P 1'
#
loop_
_entity.id
_entity.type
_entity.pdbx_description
1 polymer ?
#
loop_
_entity_poly.entity_id
_entity_poly.type
_entity_poly.pdbx_seq_one_letter_code
_entity_poly.pdbx_strand_id
1 'polypeptide(L)'
;MLVPRLIPLCLLSFTLVACGGQNKANDMGGPADELGDPVEPEPAPEPEPDGDVCSVDADCVPAQCCHPTTCVPASQAPDCSEVACTEECQGGTMDCGQGHCSCDAGGCTVVFDNPL
;
A
#
# COMPACT_ATOMS: atom_id res chain seq x y z
N MET A 1 -12.81 -18.78 39.12
CA MET A 1 -11.84 -17.93 39.82
C MET A 1 -11.85 -16.58 39.12
N LEU A 2 -12.19 -15.52 39.85
CA LEU A 2 -12.46 -14.17 39.33
C LEU A 2 -11.21 -13.31 39.62
N VAL A 3 -10.45 -12.92 38.61
CA VAL A 3 -9.30 -12.01 38.79
C VAL A 3 -9.68 -10.64 38.23
N PRO A 4 -9.74 -9.58 39.07
CA PRO A 4 -10.10 -8.25 38.63
C PRO A 4 -8.88 -7.46 38.10
N ARG A 5 -9.23 -6.62 37.12
CA ARG A 5 -8.51 -5.56 36.41
C ARG A 5 -7.45 -4.78 37.19
N LEU A 6 -6.33 -4.48 36.51
CA LEU A 6 -5.54 -3.26 36.70
C LEU A 6 -4.96 -2.83 35.34
N ILE A 7 -5.69 -1.93 34.65
CA ILE A 7 -5.23 -1.23 33.45
C ILE A 7 -4.68 0.11 33.93
N PRO A 8 -3.36 0.36 33.90
CA PRO A 8 -2.83 1.70 34.14
C PRO A 8 -3.04 2.56 32.90
N LEU A 9 -3.98 3.47 33.05
CA LEU A 9 -4.32 4.57 32.17
C LEU A 9 -3.16 5.60 32.20
N CYS A 10 -2.11 5.38 31.42
CA CYS A 10 -1.10 6.42 31.15
C CYS A 10 -1.46 7.15 29.86
N LEU A 11 -2.39 8.10 30.03
CA LEU A 11 -2.41 9.37 29.31
C LEU A 11 -1.00 9.96 29.25
N LEU A 12 -0.52 10.37 28.07
CA LEU A 12 0.34 11.55 27.89
C LEU A 12 0.60 11.79 26.38
N SER A 13 -0.29 12.61 25.81
CA SER A 13 0.04 13.80 25.00
C SER A 13 1.33 13.76 24.17
N PHE A 14 1.21 13.48 22.87
CA PHE A 14 2.16 13.98 21.89
C PHE A 14 1.54 15.13 21.09
N THR A 15 2.08 16.31 21.37
CA THR A 15 1.71 17.61 20.83
C THR A 15 2.05 17.73 19.35
N LEU A 16 1.10 18.30 18.60
CA LEU A 16 1.25 18.80 17.23
C LEU A 16 2.54 19.62 17.06
N VAL A 17 3.45 19.16 16.19
CA VAL A 17 4.50 19.98 15.59
C VAL A 17 4.04 20.33 14.17
N ALA A 18 3.54 21.55 14.02
CA ALA A 18 3.31 22.17 12.73
C ALA A 18 4.56 22.97 12.34
N CYS A 19 5.32 22.47 11.37
CA CYS A 19 6.35 23.26 10.68
C CYS A 19 5.75 23.83 9.40
N GLY A 20 5.38 25.10 9.44
CA GLY A 20 5.06 25.89 8.25
C GLY A 20 6.34 26.20 7.46
N GLY A 21 6.37 25.81 6.19
CA GLY A 21 7.38 26.19 5.21
C GLY A 21 6.72 26.86 4.01
N GLN A 22 6.73 28.19 3.99
CA GLN A 22 6.35 28.99 2.82
C GLN A 22 7.59 29.13 1.92
N ASN A 23 7.67 28.36 0.83
CA ASN A 23 8.70 28.59 -0.19
C ASN A 23 8.15 29.46 -1.31
N LYS A 24 8.75 30.65 -1.40
CA LYS A 24 8.46 31.73 -2.35
C LYS A 24 8.68 31.28 -3.79
N ALA A 25 7.80 31.79 -4.63
CA ALA A 25 7.85 31.79 -6.08
C ALA A 25 9.20 32.31 -6.61
N ASN A 26 9.75 31.58 -7.58
CA ASN A 26 10.70 32.14 -8.54
C ASN A 26 10.00 32.22 -9.90
N ASP A 27 9.58 33.44 -10.21
CA ASP A 27 9.34 33.97 -11.56
C ASP A 27 10.71 34.25 -12.19
N MET A 28 11.00 33.69 -13.36
CA MET A 28 11.85 34.29 -14.40
C MET A 28 11.56 33.62 -15.74
N GLY A 29 11.12 34.44 -16.70
CA GLY A 29 10.63 34.00 -17.99
C GLY A 29 11.63 33.97 -19.14
N GLY A 30 11.04 33.74 -20.30
CA GLY A 30 11.60 33.89 -21.65
C GLY A 30 11.55 32.59 -22.45
N PRO A 31 11.62 32.63 -23.80
CA PRO A 31 11.30 33.70 -24.74
C PRO A 31 9.99 33.41 -25.52
N ALA A 32 9.54 34.40 -26.30
CA ALA A 32 8.41 34.29 -27.22
C ALA A 32 8.75 33.28 -28.32
N ASP A 33 8.21 32.08 -28.18
CA ASP A 33 8.27 31.01 -29.16
C ASP A 33 7.11 31.15 -30.15
N GLU A 34 7.49 30.98 -31.41
CA GLU A 34 6.73 30.58 -32.59
C GLU A 34 5.20 30.54 -32.52
N LEU A 35 4.55 31.23 -33.46
CA LEU A 35 3.12 31.12 -33.74
C LEU A 35 2.81 29.72 -34.27
N GLY A 36 2.77 28.74 -33.36
CA GLY A 36 2.20 27.43 -33.59
C GLY A 36 0.69 27.52 -33.79
N ASP A 37 0.19 26.71 -34.71
CA ASP A 37 -1.23 26.53 -34.98
C ASP A 37 -2.05 26.28 -33.70
N PRO A 38 -3.33 26.68 -33.65
CA PRO A 38 -4.20 26.36 -32.53
C PRO A 38 -4.30 24.84 -32.37
N VAL A 39 -3.55 24.29 -31.43
CA VAL A 39 -3.79 22.93 -30.94
C VAL A 39 -5.15 23.00 -30.26
N GLU A 40 -6.17 22.53 -30.97
CA GLU A 40 -7.49 22.29 -30.41
C GLU A 40 -7.28 21.46 -29.13
N PRO A 41 -7.75 21.94 -27.95
CA PRO A 41 -7.45 21.27 -26.70
C PRO A 41 -8.03 19.87 -26.75
N GLU A 42 -7.16 18.87 -26.74
CA GLU A 42 -7.60 17.48 -26.59
C GLU A 42 -8.41 17.38 -25.29
N PRO A 43 -9.56 16.69 -25.31
CA PRO A 43 -10.40 16.55 -24.13
C PRO A 43 -9.57 15.96 -22.99
N ALA A 44 -9.67 16.57 -21.81
CA ALA A 44 -9.03 16.04 -20.61
C ALA A 44 -9.48 14.58 -20.39
N PRO A 45 -8.57 13.65 -20.05
CA PRO A 45 -8.95 12.28 -19.79
C PRO A 45 -9.98 12.25 -18.66
N GLU A 46 -11.13 11.65 -18.93
CA GLU A 46 -12.16 11.40 -17.93
C GLU A 46 -11.58 10.45 -16.87
N PRO A 47 -11.93 10.61 -15.58
CA PRO A 47 -11.48 9.68 -14.56
C PRO A 47 -12.11 8.32 -14.83
N GLU A 48 -11.31 7.39 -15.35
CA GLU A 48 -11.66 5.98 -15.45
C GLU A 48 -12.04 5.49 -14.04
N PRO A 49 -13.11 4.70 -13.89
CA PRO A 49 -13.45 4.12 -12.60
C PRO A 49 -12.25 3.34 -12.10
N ASP A 50 -11.86 3.53 -10.83
CA ASP A 50 -10.87 2.70 -10.14
C ASP A 50 -11.38 1.24 -10.18
N GLY A 51 -11.01 0.52 -11.25
CA GLY A 51 -11.47 -0.83 -11.54
C GLY A 51 -10.95 -1.82 -10.52
N ASP A 52 -11.53 -3.02 -10.52
CA ASP A 52 -11.07 -4.13 -9.68
C ASP A 52 -9.55 -4.32 -9.86
N VAL A 53 -8.82 -4.44 -8.74
CA VAL A 53 -7.35 -4.57 -8.76
C VAL A 53 -6.89 -6.00 -9.05
N CYS A 54 -7.82 -6.96 -8.99
CA CYS A 54 -7.63 -8.37 -9.32
C CYS A 54 -8.91 -8.95 -9.91
N SER A 55 -8.79 -10.03 -10.69
CA SER A 55 -9.91 -10.83 -11.18
C SER A 55 -9.79 -12.30 -10.78
N VAL A 56 -8.57 -12.78 -10.51
CA VAL A 56 -8.28 -14.14 -10.05
C VAL A 56 -7.24 -14.11 -8.94
N ASP A 57 -7.17 -15.16 -8.12
CA ASP A 57 -6.19 -15.26 -7.02
C ASP A 57 -4.74 -15.05 -7.49
N ALA A 58 -4.41 -15.49 -8.71
CA ALA A 58 -3.08 -15.34 -9.29
C ALA A 58 -2.66 -13.89 -9.58
N ASP A 59 -3.60 -12.93 -9.57
CA ASP A 59 -3.32 -11.51 -9.68
C ASP A 59 -2.81 -10.90 -8.37
N CYS A 60 -2.92 -11.65 -7.27
CA CYS A 60 -2.55 -11.24 -5.93
C CYS A 60 -1.28 -11.94 -5.45
N VAL A 61 -0.40 -11.18 -4.82
CA VAL A 61 0.89 -11.66 -4.30
C VAL A 61 1.12 -11.18 -2.87
N PRO A 62 2.03 -11.81 -2.10
CA PRO A 62 2.38 -11.34 -0.77
C PRO A 62 2.91 -9.90 -0.76
N ALA A 63 2.46 -9.10 0.20
CA ALA A 63 2.86 -7.69 0.33
C ALA A 63 4.21 -7.51 1.06
N GLN A 64 4.72 -8.57 1.69
CA GLN A 64 5.99 -8.58 2.41
C GLN A 64 6.86 -9.73 1.91
N CYS A 65 8.18 -9.54 1.94
CA CYS A 65 9.13 -10.57 1.51
C CYS A 65 9.20 -11.75 2.49
N CYS A 66 9.12 -11.47 3.79
CA CYS A 66 9.23 -12.48 4.83
C CYS A 66 8.00 -12.42 5.72
N HIS A 67 7.51 -13.58 6.16
CA HIS A 67 6.39 -13.68 7.09
C HIS A 67 5.16 -12.86 6.66
N PRO A 68 4.72 -12.95 5.40
CA PRO A 68 3.71 -12.05 4.91
C PRO A 68 2.35 -12.30 5.57
N THR A 69 1.67 -11.20 5.86
CA THR A 69 0.38 -11.19 6.57
C THR A 69 -0.72 -10.52 5.74
N THR A 70 -0.36 -9.94 4.59
CA THR A 70 -1.30 -9.27 3.69
C THR A 70 -0.91 -9.54 2.23
N CYS A 71 -1.85 -9.26 1.33
CA CYS A 71 -1.67 -9.41 -0.11
C CYS A 71 -1.88 -8.08 -0.83
N VAL A 72 -1.23 -7.94 -1.99
CA VAL A 72 -1.32 -6.79 -2.89
C VAL A 72 -1.47 -7.28 -4.33
N PRO A 73 -1.95 -6.44 -5.26
CA PRO A 73 -1.91 -6.75 -6.69
C PRO A 73 -0.47 -6.99 -7.14
N ALA A 74 -0.28 -7.88 -8.12
CA ALA A 74 1.05 -8.21 -8.65
C ALA A 74 1.81 -6.99 -9.18
N SER A 75 1.11 -5.95 -9.65
CA SER A 75 1.70 -4.66 -10.05
C SER A 75 2.34 -3.87 -8.90
N GLN A 76 2.02 -4.23 -7.66
CA GLN A 76 2.53 -3.62 -6.42
C GLN A 76 3.43 -4.58 -5.63
N ALA A 77 3.86 -5.69 -6.24
CA ALA A 77 4.72 -6.67 -5.60
C ALA A 77 6.02 -6.01 -5.06
N PRO A 78 6.45 -6.32 -3.83
CA PRO A 78 7.75 -5.88 -3.36
C PRO A 78 8.87 -6.59 -4.12
N ASP A 79 10.01 -5.91 -4.30
CA ASP A 79 11.24 -6.56 -4.76
C ASP A 79 11.94 -7.24 -3.58
N CYS A 80 12.01 -8.56 -3.65
CA CYS A 80 12.63 -9.40 -2.62
C CYS A 80 13.96 -10.03 -3.07
N SER A 81 14.52 -9.60 -4.20
CA SER A 81 15.72 -10.21 -4.80
C SER A 81 16.96 -10.18 -3.89
N GLU A 82 17.09 -9.16 -3.04
CA GLU A 82 18.22 -8.97 -2.12
C GLU A 82 17.84 -9.22 -0.65
N VAL A 83 16.66 -9.79 -0.39
CA VAL A 83 16.16 -10.05 0.97
C VAL A 83 16.39 -11.51 1.34
N ALA A 84 17.16 -11.75 2.41
CA ALA A 84 17.28 -13.08 3.01
C ALA A 84 16.30 -13.18 4.20
N CYS A 85 15.28 -14.02 4.05
CA CYS A 85 14.35 -14.33 5.13
C CYS A 85 14.90 -15.39 6.08
N THR A 86 14.39 -15.42 7.30
CA THR A 86 14.60 -16.52 8.23
C THR A 86 13.82 -17.75 7.75
N GLU A 87 14.36 -18.95 7.95
CA GLU A 87 13.71 -20.22 7.55
C GLU A 87 12.65 -20.70 8.57
N GLU A 88 12.11 -19.79 9.38
CA GLU A 88 11.14 -20.10 10.41
C GLU A 88 9.70 -19.99 9.89
N CYS A 89 8.83 -20.93 10.28
CA CYS A 89 7.39 -20.80 10.04
C CYS A 89 6.80 -19.90 11.14
N GLN A 90 6.54 -18.62 10.85
CA GLN A 90 5.94 -17.74 11.84
C GLN A 90 4.43 -17.98 11.92
N GLY A 91 3.89 -18.15 13.13
CA GLY A 91 2.44 -18.29 13.33
C GLY A 91 1.69 -17.02 12.94
N GLY A 92 0.51 -17.17 12.33
CA GLY A 92 -0.34 -16.04 11.92
C GLY A 92 0.13 -15.32 10.65
N THR A 93 0.97 -15.96 9.85
CA THR A 93 1.49 -15.47 8.56
C THR A 93 1.15 -16.49 7.47
N MET A 94 1.47 -16.21 6.21
CA MET A 94 1.31 -17.17 5.11
C MET A 94 2.48 -18.17 5.02
N ASP A 95 3.40 -18.20 5.99
CA ASP A 95 4.52 -19.14 5.94
C ASP A 95 4.06 -20.58 6.00
N CYS A 96 4.81 -21.46 5.32
CA CYS A 96 4.62 -22.91 5.39
C CYS A 96 3.19 -23.36 5.02
N GLY A 97 2.51 -22.58 4.16
CA GLY A 97 1.16 -22.87 3.69
C GLY A 97 0.05 -22.58 4.70
N GLN A 98 0.33 -21.80 5.75
CA GLN A 98 -0.70 -21.38 6.72
C GLN A 98 -1.75 -20.44 6.12
N GLY A 99 -1.44 -19.77 5.01
CA GLY A 99 -2.38 -18.97 4.26
C GLY A 99 -1.91 -18.69 2.83
N HIS A 100 -2.76 -18.04 2.06
CA HIS A 100 -2.52 -17.70 0.66
C HIS A 100 -3.23 -16.40 0.28
N CYS A 101 -2.80 -15.80 -0.83
CA CYS A 101 -3.48 -14.66 -1.41
C CYS A 101 -4.67 -15.09 -2.25
N SER A 102 -5.78 -14.37 -2.09
CA SER A 102 -6.99 -14.55 -2.87
C SER A 102 -7.51 -13.22 -3.39
N CYS A 103 -8.16 -13.26 -4.55
CA CYS A 103 -8.92 -12.15 -5.09
C CYS A 103 -10.37 -12.26 -4.62
N ASP A 104 -10.76 -11.39 -3.68
CA ASP A 104 -12.11 -11.33 -3.13
C ASP A 104 -12.70 -9.95 -3.38
N ALA A 105 -13.90 -9.92 -3.99
CA ALA A 105 -14.63 -8.69 -4.31
C ALA A 105 -13.77 -7.63 -5.06
N GLY A 106 -12.90 -8.07 -5.97
CA GLY A 106 -12.02 -7.20 -6.75
C GLY A 106 -10.79 -6.68 -6.00
N GLY A 107 -10.56 -7.14 -4.76
CA GLY A 107 -9.43 -6.78 -3.92
C GLY A 107 -8.57 -7.97 -3.51
N CYS A 108 -7.26 -7.75 -3.36
CA CYS A 108 -6.35 -8.76 -2.85
C CYS A 108 -6.45 -8.88 -1.33
N THR A 109 -6.79 -10.08 -0.84
CA THR A 109 -6.91 -10.41 0.58
C THR A 109 -6.08 -11.64 0.93
N VAL A 110 -5.80 -11.82 2.21
CA VAL A 110 -5.21 -13.06 2.75
C VAL A 110 -6.30 -13.99 3.26
N VAL A 111 -6.16 -15.28 2.97
CA VAL A 111 -6.98 -16.36 3.54
C VAL A 111 -6.06 -17.25 4.37
N PHE A 112 -6.43 -17.51 5.62
CA PHE A 112 -5.69 -18.42 6.51
C PHE A 112 -6.39 -19.78 6.57
N ASP A 113 -5.69 -20.83 6.17
CA ASP A 113 -6.23 -22.20 6.07
C ASP A 113 -6.09 -22.97 7.39
N ASN A 114 -4.98 -22.77 8.11
CA ASN A 114 -4.73 -23.46 9.37
C ASN A 114 -3.80 -22.61 10.28
N PRO A 115 -4.32 -21.68 11.08
CA PRO A 115 -3.51 -20.88 11.99
C PRO A 115 -2.87 -21.80 13.05
N LEU A 116 -1.54 -21.79 13.14
CA LEU A 116 -0.76 -22.51 14.15
C LEU A 116 -1.01 -21.99 15.58
#